data_AF-A0A076EHH7-F1
#
_entry.id   AF-A0A076EHH7-F1
#
_cell.length_a   1.000
_cell.length_b   1.000
_cell.length_c   1.000
_cell.angle_alpha   90.00
_cell.angle_beta   90.00
_cell.angle_gamma   90.00
#
_symmetry.space_group_name_H-M   'P 1'
#
loop_
_entity.id
_entity.type
_entity.pdbx_description
1 polymer ?
#
loop_
_entity_poly.entity_id
_entity_poly.type
_entity_poly.pdbx_seq_one_letter_code
_entity_poly.pdbx_strand_id
1 'polypeptide(L)'
;MHRSVFLAAAVGFGSLFTATASHAEPAATVSCAPTVILAVDGTKGPATPDSIDPKSPVNAYTDQYRDNPEYVVRHIPYPGGMIPGVNGWDTAMDDSVEIGAKKLRKAIEDTESSCGNRTVYELYGYSQGAIVVRKVATEIDTAERVRGDGTDIQDRVRLHFIADPATGVPARYPGTLMPGVTLPEPAKPFRYLPVTTECLTGDMVCDPNGDLPGYASKHSTYTPGEAGR
;
A
#
# COMPACT_ATOMS: atom_id res chain seq x y z
N MET A 1 -24.73 5.18 -84.01
CA MET A 1 -24.18 6.38 -83.34
C MET A 1 -24.99 6.63 -82.09
N HIS A 2 -24.44 6.43 -80.89
CA HIS A 2 -24.71 7.15 -79.64
C HIS A 2 -23.75 6.56 -78.60
N ARG A 3 -23.00 7.44 -77.94
CA ARG A 3 -21.77 7.16 -77.16
C ARG A 3 -22.09 6.43 -75.85
N SER A 4 -21.40 5.33 -75.58
CA SER A 4 -21.33 4.71 -74.25
C SER A 4 -20.17 5.32 -73.47
N VAL A 5 -20.47 5.89 -72.30
CA VAL A 5 -19.49 6.45 -71.36
C VAL A 5 -19.06 5.34 -70.39
N PHE A 6 -17.75 5.11 -70.30
CA PHE A 6 -17.12 4.27 -69.29
C PHE A 6 -17.04 5.03 -67.95
N LEU A 7 -17.61 4.46 -66.88
CA LEU A 7 -17.37 4.87 -65.50
C LEU A 7 -16.32 3.95 -64.89
N ALA A 8 -15.14 4.50 -64.61
CA ALA A 8 -14.08 3.84 -63.87
C ALA A 8 -14.42 3.81 -62.37
N ALA A 9 -14.37 2.62 -61.80
CA ALA A 9 -14.51 2.38 -60.37
C ALA A 9 -13.26 2.86 -59.61
N ALA A 10 -13.46 3.67 -58.57
CA ALA A 10 -12.45 3.95 -57.56
C ALA A 10 -12.75 3.10 -56.33
N VAL A 11 -11.80 2.22 -55.99
CA VAL A 11 -11.80 1.35 -54.81
C VAL A 11 -11.48 2.20 -53.59
N GLY A 12 -12.45 2.36 -52.69
CA GLY A 12 -12.25 2.96 -51.37
C GLY A 12 -12.11 1.88 -50.30
N PHE A 13 -10.89 1.69 -49.77
CA PHE A 13 -10.65 0.90 -48.58
C PHE A 13 -11.17 1.65 -47.35
N GLY A 14 -12.36 1.27 -46.86
CA GLY A 14 -12.87 1.70 -45.57
C GLY A 14 -12.42 0.74 -44.47
N SER A 15 -11.39 1.12 -43.72
CA SER A 15 -10.98 0.40 -42.50
C SER A 15 -12.07 0.56 -41.43
N LEU A 16 -12.73 -0.54 -41.09
CA LEU A 16 -13.61 -0.64 -39.93
C LEU A 16 -12.76 -0.68 -38.66
N PHE A 17 -12.55 0.49 -38.04
CA PHE A 17 -12.13 0.54 -36.64
C PHE A 17 -13.35 0.28 -35.76
N THR A 18 -13.48 -0.95 -35.27
CA THR A 18 -14.33 -1.24 -34.11
C THR A 18 -13.68 -0.63 -32.87
N ALA A 19 -14.12 0.57 -32.49
CA ALA A 19 -13.83 1.13 -31.18
C ALA A 19 -14.50 0.24 -30.11
N THR A 20 -13.71 -0.56 -29.40
CA THR A 20 -14.19 -1.22 -28.18
C THR A 20 -14.37 -0.12 -27.14
N ALA A 21 -15.63 0.24 -26.87
CA ALA A 21 -15.99 1.08 -25.74
C ALA A 21 -15.54 0.37 -24.46
N SER A 22 -14.38 0.78 -23.95
CA SER A 22 -13.91 0.38 -22.63
C SER A 22 -14.95 0.87 -21.63
N HIS A 23 -15.68 -0.06 -21.00
CA HIS A 23 -16.50 0.28 -19.86
C HIS A 23 -15.53 0.76 -18.77
N ALA A 24 -15.47 2.07 -18.55
CA ALA A 24 -14.82 2.62 -17.38
C ALA A 24 -15.57 2.08 -16.17
N GLU A 25 -14.89 1.29 -15.33
CA GLU A 25 -15.42 0.95 -14.01
C GLU A 25 -15.74 2.26 -13.29
N PRO A 26 -16.93 2.39 -12.67
CA PRO A 26 -17.24 3.58 -11.90
C PRO A 26 -16.16 3.76 -10.84
N ALA A 27 -15.51 4.93 -10.84
CA ALA A 27 -14.52 5.27 -9.84
C ALA A 27 -15.16 5.07 -8.46
N ALA A 28 -14.54 4.25 -7.61
CA ALA A 28 -14.98 4.06 -6.25
C ALA A 28 -15.17 5.43 -5.60
N THR A 29 -16.34 5.69 -5.02
CA THR A 29 -16.64 6.99 -4.41
C THR A 29 -15.68 7.24 -3.25
N VAL A 30 -14.84 8.26 -3.38
CA VAL A 30 -13.90 8.69 -2.34
C VAL A 30 -14.69 9.40 -1.23
N SER A 31 -14.78 8.78 -0.04
CA SER A 31 -15.44 9.39 1.13
C SER A 31 -14.49 10.36 1.84
N CYS A 32 -14.88 11.63 1.95
CA CYS A 32 -14.06 12.64 2.60
C CYS A 32 -14.32 12.71 4.11
N ALA A 33 -13.25 12.80 4.88
CA ALA A 33 -13.26 13.08 6.31
C ALA A 33 -12.01 13.92 6.66
N PRO A 34 -12.00 14.63 7.80
CA PRO A 34 -10.83 15.37 8.26
C PRO A 34 -9.57 14.49 8.32
N THR A 35 -9.71 13.23 8.74
CA THR A 35 -8.62 12.24 8.75
C THR A 35 -8.99 11.01 7.91
N VAL A 36 -8.07 10.58 7.05
CA VAL A 36 -8.17 9.33 6.30
C VAL A 36 -7.09 8.38 6.79
N ILE A 37 -7.54 7.21 7.24
CA ILE A 37 -6.69 6.12 7.68
C ILE A 37 -6.52 5.16 6.52
N LEU A 38 -5.28 5.01 6.06
CA LEU A 38 -4.92 4.06 5.01
C LEU A 38 -4.17 2.90 5.65
N ALA A 39 -4.87 1.77 5.79
CA ALA A 39 -4.34 0.55 6.38
C ALA A 39 -3.75 -0.35 5.30
N VAL A 40 -2.51 -0.77 5.49
CA VAL A 40 -1.80 -1.70 4.60
C VAL A 40 -1.45 -2.95 5.39
N ASP A 41 -2.21 -3.99 5.08
CA ASP A 41 -2.04 -5.32 5.66
C ASP A 41 -0.70 -5.96 5.27
N GLY A 42 -0.34 -7.01 6.00
CA GLY A 42 0.85 -7.80 5.73
C GLY A 42 0.67 -8.74 4.53
N THR A 43 1.58 -9.70 4.45
CA THR A 43 1.50 -10.81 3.49
C THR A 43 0.13 -11.49 3.59
N LYS A 44 -0.50 -11.77 2.46
CA LYS A 44 -1.83 -12.38 2.41
C LYS A 44 -1.81 -13.78 3.01
N GLY A 45 -2.91 -14.13 3.68
CA GLY A 45 -3.17 -15.49 4.13
C GLY A 45 -3.54 -16.42 2.96
N PRO A 46 -3.48 -17.74 3.14
CA PRO A 46 -3.80 -18.71 2.09
C PRO A 46 -5.27 -18.72 1.68
N ALA A 47 -6.16 -18.08 2.45
CA ALA A 47 -7.60 -18.05 2.23
C ALA A 47 -8.11 -16.68 1.74
N THR A 48 -7.23 -15.71 1.50
CA THR A 48 -7.62 -14.37 1.03
C THR A 48 -7.18 -14.17 -0.43
N PRO A 49 -8.01 -13.52 -1.26
CA PRO A 49 -7.63 -13.24 -2.65
C PRO A 49 -6.49 -12.20 -2.75
N ASP A 50 -6.46 -11.26 -1.81
CA ASP A 50 -5.46 -10.20 -1.69
C ASP A 50 -4.98 -10.06 -0.23
N SER A 51 -4.23 -9.00 0.06
CA SER A 51 -3.70 -8.69 1.39
C SER A 51 -4.76 -8.39 2.45
N ILE A 52 -6.01 -8.08 2.07
CA ILE A 52 -7.04 -7.70 3.04
C ILE A 52 -7.49 -8.96 3.79
N ASP A 53 -6.98 -9.10 5.01
CA ASP A 53 -7.31 -10.21 5.90
C ASP A 53 -8.19 -9.70 7.05
N PRO A 54 -9.41 -10.24 7.23
CA PRO A 54 -10.25 -9.93 8.40
C PRO A 54 -9.58 -10.23 9.74
N LYS A 55 -8.55 -11.06 9.77
CA LYS A 55 -7.76 -11.39 10.97
C LYS A 55 -6.44 -10.63 11.05
N SER A 56 -6.16 -9.74 10.11
CA SER A 56 -4.97 -8.90 10.14
C SER A 56 -4.93 -8.08 11.43
N PRO A 57 -3.80 -8.04 12.15
CA PRO A 57 -3.69 -7.22 13.35
C PRO A 57 -3.95 -5.75 13.12
N VAL A 58 -3.75 -5.22 11.90
CA VAL A 58 -4.03 -3.82 11.59
C VAL A 58 -5.51 -3.44 11.80
N ASN A 59 -6.43 -4.42 11.72
CA ASN A 59 -7.85 -4.20 12.01
C ASN A 59 -8.03 -3.74 13.46
N ALA A 60 -7.36 -4.38 14.43
CA ALA A 60 -7.48 -4.01 15.84
C ALA A 60 -7.06 -2.55 16.11
N TYR A 61 -6.11 -2.01 15.34
CA TYR A 61 -5.67 -0.61 15.45
C TYR A 61 -6.61 0.38 14.77
N THR A 62 -7.33 -0.04 13.74
CA THR A 62 -8.12 0.85 12.88
C THR A 62 -9.63 0.76 13.12
N ASP A 63 -10.12 -0.35 13.66
CA ASP A 63 -11.54 -0.60 13.92
C ASP A 63 -12.14 0.40 14.90
N GLN A 64 -11.35 0.90 15.84
CA GLN A 64 -11.75 1.95 16.79
C GLN A 64 -12.21 3.26 16.13
N TYR A 65 -11.88 3.48 14.86
CA TYR A 65 -12.24 4.69 14.12
C TYR A 65 -13.43 4.51 13.18
N ARG A 66 -13.91 3.27 12.95
CA ARG A 66 -14.93 2.99 11.91
C ARG A 66 -16.26 3.70 12.13
N ASP A 67 -16.66 3.91 13.38
CA ASP A 67 -17.94 4.52 13.74
C ASP A 67 -17.81 6.04 14.02
N ASN A 68 -16.63 6.63 13.79
CA ASN A 68 -16.39 8.05 14.04
C ASN A 68 -16.40 8.86 12.73
N PRO A 69 -17.30 9.86 12.59
CA PRO A 69 -17.43 10.65 11.35
C PRO A 69 -16.20 11.52 11.03
N GLU A 70 -15.30 11.75 11.98
CA GLU A 70 -14.04 12.47 11.75
C GLU A 70 -13.01 11.63 10.97
N TYR A 71 -13.28 10.34 10.78
CA TYR A 71 -12.38 9.37 10.18
C TYR A 71 -13.01 8.61 9.03
N VAL A 72 -12.19 8.24 8.06
CA VAL A 72 -12.51 7.20 7.07
C VAL A 72 -11.36 6.19 7.05
N VAL A 73 -11.69 4.93 7.34
CA VAL A 73 -10.72 3.82 7.28
C VAL A 73 -10.82 3.12 5.93
N ARG A 74 -9.68 2.93 5.26
CA ARG A 74 -9.59 2.19 4.00
C ARG A 74 -8.39 1.26 4.02
N HIS A 75 -8.64 0.00 3.70
CA HIS A 75 -7.57 -0.95 3.45
C HIS A 75 -7.07 -0.79 2.02
N ILE A 76 -5.76 -0.91 1.83
CA ILE A 76 -5.13 -0.89 0.51
C ILE A 76 -5.02 -2.34 0.02
N PRO A 77 -5.85 -2.79 -0.93
CA PRO A 77 -5.77 -4.15 -1.45
C PRO A 77 -4.55 -4.29 -2.35
N TYR A 78 -3.61 -5.18 -2.05
CA TYR A 78 -2.49 -5.52 -2.92
C TYR A 78 -2.21 -7.02 -2.87
N PRO A 79 -1.32 -7.58 -3.73
CA PRO A 79 -1.15 -9.03 -3.79
C PRO A 79 -0.78 -9.70 -2.47
N GLY A 80 -0.04 -9.01 -1.59
CA GLY A 80 0.45 -9.58 -0.33
C GLY A 80 1.30 -10.84 -0.54
N GLY A 81 1.97 -10.98 -1.67
CA GLY A 81 2.73 -12.18 -2.03
C GLY A 81 4.14 -12.20 -1.42
N MET A 82 4.76 -13.39 -1.37
CA MET A 82 6.15 -13.52 -0.93
C MET A 82 6.98 -14.42 -1.87
N ILE A 83 6.68 -15.71 -1.93
CA ILE A 83 7.33 -16.67 -2.86
C ILE A 83 6.25 -17.27 -3.77
N PRO A 84 6.27 -17.03 -5.09
CA PRO A 84 5.28 -17.59 -6.00
C PRO A 84 5.20 -19.13 -5.91
N GLY A 85 3.99 -19.67 -5.84
CA GLY A 85 3.72 -21.09 -5.68
C GLY A 85 3.77 -21.62 -4.24
N VAL A 86 4.12 -20.77 -3.26
CA VAL A 86 4.11 -21.13 -1.82
C VAL A 86 2.89 -20.50 -1.15
N ASN A 87 2.18 -21.26 -0.32
CA ASN A 87 1.06 -20.78 0.52
C ASN A 87 -0.03 -19.98 -0.24
N GLY A 88 -0.24 -20.28 -1.53
CA GLY A 88 -1.24 -19.57 -2.36
C GLY A 88 -0.78 -18.20 -2.86
N TRP A 89 0.49 -17.85 -2.70
CA TRP A 89 1.07 -16.65 -3.29
C TRP A 89 1.37 -16.86 -4.77
N ASP A 90 0.98 -15.88 -5.57
CA ASP A 90 1.16 -15.82 -7.02
C ASP A 90 2.17 -14.73 -7.43
N THR A 91 2.48 -13.83 -6.52
CA THR A 91 3.35 -12.66 -6.73
C THR A 91 4.56 -12.74 -5.80
N ALA A 92 5.74 -12.38 -6.30
CA ALA A 92 6.95 -12.27 -5.49
C ALA A 92 6.87 -11.05 -4.56
N MET A 93 7.59 -11.08 -3.43
CA MET A 93 7.56 -10.00 -2.44
C MET A 93 7.90 -8.63 -3.04
N ASP A 94 8.94 -8.55 -3.87
CA ASP A 94 9.39 -7.28 -4.44
C ASP A 94 8.31 -6.65 -5.34
N ASP A 95 7.66 -7.46 -6.19
CA ASP A 95 6.54 -7.02 -7.04
C ASP A 95 5.30 -6.68 -6.21
N SER A 96 5.02 -7.48 -5.17
CA SER A 96 3.91 -7.25 -4.24
C SER A 96 4.03 -5.90 -3.56
N VAL A 97 5.22 -5.60 -3.01
CA VAL A 97 5.51 -4.32 -2.35
C VAL A 97 5.41 -3.15 -3.33
N GLU A 98 5.93 -3.30 -4.55
CA GLU A 98 5.84 -2.27 -5.59
C GLU A 98 4.39 -1.96 -5.99
N ILE A 99 3.56 -3.00 -6.16
CA ILE A 99 2.13 -2.84 -6.46
C ILE A 99 1.41 -2.19 -5.27
N GLY A 100 1.71 -2.62 -4.05
CA GLY A 100 1.17 -2.03 -2.82
C GLY A 100 1.49 -0.54 -2.70
N ALA A 101 2.74 -0.16 -2.95
CA ALA A 101 3.18 1.24 -2.89
C ALA A 101 2.46 2.10 -3.93
N LYS A 102 2.34 1.62 -5.17
CA LYS A 102 1.57 2.30 -6.23
C LYS A 102 0.11 2.51 -5.84
N LYS A 103 -0.53 1.49 -5.27
CA LYS A 103 -1.94 1.59 -4.84
C LYS A 103 -2.13 2.52 -3.65
N LEU A 104 -1.24 2.47 -2.66
CA LEU A 104 -1.25 3.39 -1.53
C LEU A 104 -1.06 4.84 -2.00
N ARG A 105 -0.07 5.08 -2.87
CA ARG A 105 0.19 6.40 -3.44
C ARG A 105 -1.03 6.93 -4.21
N LYS A 106 -1.63 6.09 -5.06
CA LYS A 106 -2.87 6.43 -5.78
C LYS A 106 -4.03 6.75 -4.82
N ALA A 107 -4.19 6.00 -3.73
CA ALA A 107 -5.24 6.29 -2.75
C ALA A 107 -5.07 7.67 -2.08
N ILE A 108 -3.83 8.09 -1.82
CA ILE A 108 -3.53 9.45 -1.36
C ILE A 108 -3.88 10.48 -2.45
N GLU A 109 -3.47 10.26 -3.70
CA GLU A 109 -3.74 11.18 -4.83
C GLU A 109 -5.24 11.34 -5.11
N ASP A 110 -5.99 10.24 -5.13
CA ASP A 110 -7.44 10.24 -5.33
C ASP A 110 -8.15 10.96 -4.17
N THR A 111 -7.61 10.88 -2.95
CA THR A 111 -8.13 11.59 -1.78
C THR A 111 -7.80 13.08 -1.83
N GLU A 112 -6.56 13.47 -2.13
CA GLU A 112 -6.16 14.87 -2.28
C GLU A 112 -7.00 15.59 -3.35
N SER A 113 -7.25 14.92 -4.48
CA SER A 113 -8.03 15.47 -5.60
C SER A 113 -9.52 15.62 -5.27
N SER A 114 -10.08 14.70 -4.47
CA SER A 114 -11.51 14.69 -4.13
C SER A 114 -11.85 15.52 -2.90
N CYS A 115 -10.99 15.52 -1.89
CA CYS A 115 -11.25 16.07 -0.55
C CYS A 115 -10.46 17.35 -0.23
N GLY A 116 -9.49 17.70 -1.09
CA GLY A 116 -8.64 18.86 -0.92
C GLY A 116 -7.47 18.64 0.04
N ASN A 117 -6.57 19.62 0.04
CA ASN A 117 -5.24 19.57 0.66
C ASN A 117 -5.21 19.80 2.19
N ARG A 118 -6.33 19.58 2.88
CA ARG A 118 -6.42 19.69 4.35
C ARG A 118 -6.63 18.34 5.03
N THR A 119 -6.83 17.28 4.25
CA THR A 119 -6.99 15.92 4.77
C THR A 119 -5.71 15.49 5.49
N VAL A 120 -5.85 14.97 6.70
CA VAL A 120 -4.77 14.32 7.44
C VAL A 120 -4.75 12.84 7.08
N TYR A 121 -3.56 12.26 6.94
CA TYR A 121 -3.36 10.84 6.63
C TYR A 121 -2.68 10.13 7.78
N GLU A 122 -3.32 9.08 8.29
CA GLU A 122 -2.70 8.13 9.21
C GLU A 122 -2.39 6.86 8.38
N LEU A 123 -1.11 6.60 8.12
CA LEU A 123 -0.68 5.45 7.31
C LEU A 123 -0.28 4.31 8.24
N TYR A 124 -1.09 3.27 8.29
CA TYR A 124 -0.82 2.07 9.07
C TYR A 124 -0.24 0.99 8.17
N GLY A 125 0.91 0.42 8.56
CA GLY A 125 1.53 -0.68 7.85
C GLY A 125 1.87 -1.81 8.81
N TYR A 126 1.41 -3.02 8.51
CA TYR A 126 1.72 -4.23 9.29
C TYR A 126 2.62 -5.19 8.50
N SER A 127 3.74 -5.65 9.08
CA SER A 127 4.63 -6.66 8.46
C SER A 127 5.08 -6.23 7.05
N GLN A 128 4.80 -7.00 5.98
CA GLN A 128 5.06 -6.57 4.59
C GLN A 128 4.41 -5.22 4.24
N GLY A 129 3.23 -4.91 4.79
CA GLY A 129 2.57 -3.62 4.63
C GLY A 129 3.35 -2.44 5.24
N ALA A 130 4.16 -2.68 6.28
CA ALA A 130 5.08 -1.66 6.81
C ALA A 130 6.16 -1.28 5.78
N ILE A 131 6.64 -2.24 4.98
CA ILE A 131 7.59 -2.00 3.88
C ILE A 131 6.92 -1.14 2.79
N VAL A 132 5.67 -1.46 2.44
CA VAL A 132 4.86 -0.67 1.50
C VAL A 132 4.70 0.78 1.97
N VAL A 133 4.27 0.98 3.22
CA VAL A 133 4.09 2.31 3.80
C VAL A 133 5.41 3.05 3.85
N ARG A 134 6.51 2.39 4.25
CA ARG A 134 7.84 2.99 4.30
C ARG A 134 8.31 3.48 2.93
N LYS A 135 8.05 2.72 1.86
CA LYS A 135 8.38 3.12 0.49
C LYS A 135 7.69 4.44 0.10
N VAL A 136 6.38 4.52 0.28
CA VAL A 136 5.60 5.74 -0.01
C VAL A 136 6.00 6.89 0.92
N ALA A 137 6.24 6.62 2.20
CA ALA A 137 6.71 7.61 3.17
C ALA A 137 8.07 8.20 2.77
N THR A 138 8.99 7.40 2.22
CA THR A 138 10.28 7.90 1.72
C THR A 138 10.09 8.83 0.53
N GLU A 139 9.19 8.51 -0.41
CA GLU A 139 8.86 9.40 -1.52
C GLU A 139 8.29 10.74 -1.01
N ILE A 140 7.36 10.69 -0.06
CA ILE A 140 6.75 11.88 0.56
C ILE A 140 7.80 12.72 1.31
N ASP A 141 8.62 12.08 2.15
CA ASP A 141 9.64 12.77 2.95
C ASP A 141 10.71 13.43 2.08
N THR A 142 11.04 12.82 0.93
CA THR A 142 12.08 13.31 0.01
C THR A 142 11.59 14.34 -1.01
N ALA A 143 10.28 14.45 -1.21
CA ALA A 143 9.67 15.45 -2.09
C ALA A 143 9.97 16.89 -1.63
N GLU A 144 9.98 17.82 -2.59
CA GLU A 144 10.12 19.25 -2.33
C GLU A 144 8.92 19.77 -1.51
N ARG A 145 9.21 20.61 -0.51
CA ARG A 145 8.17 21.34 0.24
C ARG A 145 7.87 22.64 -0.48
N VAL A 146 6.60 22.92 -0.71
CA VAL A 146 6.21 24.04 -1.57
C VAL A 146 5.84 25.28 -0.74
N ARG A 147 5.20 25.11 0.42
CA ARG A 147 4.57 26.24 1.13
C ARG A 147 4.96 26.40 2.59
N GLY A 148 5.24 25.31 3.31
CA GLY A 148 5.56 25.35 4.74
C GLY A 148 4.45 25.91 5.64
N ASP A 149 3.23 26.01 5.13
CA ASP A 149 2.04 26.58 5.80
C ASP A 149 1.09 25.50 6.37
N GLY A 150 1.56 24.25 6.46
CA GLY A 150 0.77 23.09 6.89
C GLY A 150 -0.06 22.45 5.78
N THR A 151 0.00 22.95 4.54
CA THR A 151 -0.69 22.31 3.39
C THR A 151 0.19 21.33 2.61
N ASP A 152 1.51 21.35 2.83
CA ASP A 152 2.43 20.34 2.30
C ASP A 152 2.01 18.95 2.83
N ILE A 153 2.12 17.92 1.99
CA ILE A 153 1.70 16.55 2.36
C ILE A 153 2.51 16.02 3.55
N GLN A 154 3.76 16.44 3.67
CA GLN A 154 4.67 16.08 4.76
C GLN A 154 4.16 16.54 6.13
N ASP A 155 3.41 17.64 6.20
CA ASP A 155 2.86 18.17 7.46
C ASP A 155 1.59 17.43 7.90
N ARG A 156 1.01 16.60 7.00
CA ARG A 156 -0.31 15.98 7.17
C ARG A 156 -0.26 14.45 7.20
N VAL A 157 0.91 13.84 7.01
CA VAL A 157 1.10 12.39 7.04
C VAL A 157 1.71 11.96 8.36
N ARG A 158 1.12 10.97 9.01
CA ARG A 158 1.62 10.29 10.20
C ARG A 158 1.76 8.80 9.91
N LEU A 159 2.82 8.20 10.44
CA LEU A 159 3.20 6.82 10.12
C LEU A 159 3.04 5.94 11.35
N HIS A 160 2.37 4.81 11.18
CA HIS A 160 2.18 3.78 12.19
C HIS A 160 2.69 2.44 11.65
N PHE A 161 3.84 1.99 12.15
CA PHE A 161 4.42 0.72 11.76
C PHE A 161 4.20 -0.33 12.83
N ILE A 162 3.55 -1.42 12.47
CA ILE A 162 3.29 -2.57 13.34
C ILE A 162 4.11 -3.74 12.79
N ALA A 163 4.93 -4.36 13.62
CA ALA A 163 5.83 -5.43 13.19
C ALA A 163 6.70 -5.03 11.97
N ASP A 164 7.37 -3.88 12.03
CA ASP A 164 8.20 -3.36 10.93
C ASP A 164 9.44 -4.22 10.63
N PRO A 165 9.53 -4.86 9.45
CA PRO A 165 10.70 -5.65 9.07
C PRO A 165 12.03 -4.85 9.05
N ALA A 166 11.96 -3.52 8.89
CA ALA A 166 13.13 -2.64 8.84
C ALA A 166 13.78 -2.39 10.22
N THR A 167 13.18 -2.87 11.32
CA THR A 167 13.76 -2.75 12.67
C THR A 167 14.23 -4.08 13.25
N GLY A 168 13.78 -5.21 12.70
CA GLY A 168 14.05 -6.54 13.26
C GLY A 168 15.22 -7.28 12.63
N VAL A 169 15.15 -8.61 12.70
CA VAL A 169 16.16 -9.52 12.13
C VAL A 169 16.32 -9.35 10.61
N PRO A 170 15.27 -9.16 9.78
CA PRO A 170 15.42 -8.95 8.34
C PRO A 170 16.39 -7.82 7.99
N ALA A 171 16.32 -6.70 8.71
CA ALA A 171 17.16 -5.53 8.48
C ALA A 171 18.65 -5.74 8.83
N ARG A 172 19.01 -6.79 9.57
CA ARG A 172 20.42 -7.14 9.86
C ARG A 172 21.12 -7.76 8.65
N TYR A 173 20.36 -8.26 7.68
CA TYR A 173 20.85 -8.93 6.49
C TYR A 173 20.23 -8.31 5.23
N PRO A 174 20.39 -7.00 5.01
CA PRO A 174 19.70 -6.32 3.92
C PRO A 174 20.18 -6.84 2.55
N GLY A 175 19.29 -6.75 1.57
CA GLY A 175 19.56 -7.15 0.19
C GLY A 175 18.77 -8.38 -0.26
N THR A 176 19.08 -8.86 -1.46
CA THR A 176 18.35 -9.96 -2.09
C THR A 176 18.62 -11.27 -1.34
N LEU A 177 17.60 -11.80 -0.66
CA LEU A 177 17.65 -13.12 -0.03
C LEU A 177 17.54 -14.22 -1.08
N MET A 178 16.63 -14.02 -2.04
CA MET A 178 16.42 -14.89 -3.19
C MET A 178 15.72 -14.10 -4.31
N PRO A 179 15.67 -14.61 -5.56
CA PRO A 179 15.00 -13.90 -6.65
C PRO A 179 13.57 -13.49 -6.30
N GLY A 180 13.28 -12.18 -6.33
CA GLY A 180 11.97 -11.59 -6.01
C GLY A 180 11.68 -11.40 -4.51
N VAL A 181 12.64 -11.67 -3.62
CA VAL A 181 12.54 -11.38 -2.18
C VAL A 181 13.77 -10.63 -1.71
N THR A 182 13.57 -9.34 -1.46
CA THR A 182 14.60 -8.43 -0.94
C THR A 182 14.29 -8.05 0.51
N LEU A 183 15.25 -8.29 1.41
CA LEU A 183 15.16 -7.88 2.81
C LEU A 183 15.45 -6.37 2.91
N PRO A 184 14.69 -5.63 3.72
CA PRO A 184 14.80 -4.17 3.76
C PRO A 184 16.11 -3.72 4.40
N GLU A 185 16.56 -2.53 4.00
CA GLU A 185 17.58 -1.80 4.75
C GLU A 185 17.07 -1.42 6.15
N PRO A 186 17.96 -1.27 7.15
CA PRO A 186 17.62 -0.71 8.44
C PRO A 186 16.86 0.61 8.33
N ALA A 187 15.80 0.74 9.12
CA ALA A 187 14.97 1.94 9.16
C ALA A 187 15.82 3.18 9.46
N LYS A 188 15.72 4.19 8.59
CA LYS A 188 16.28 5.52 8.83
C LYS A 188 15.18 6.45 9.34
N PRO A 189 15.51 7.43 10.20
CA PRO A 189 14.55 8.46 10.61
C PRO A 189 14.04 9.24 9.39
N PHE A 190 12.75 9.53 9.36
CA PHE A 190 12.18 10.51 8.44
C PHE A 190 12.48 11.92 8.93
N ARG A 191 12.62 12.86 8.00
CA ARG A 191 12.95 14.26 8.32
C ARG A 191 11.74 15.02 8.82
N TYR A 192 10.57 14.73 8.25
CA TYR A 192 9.34 15.48 8.50
C TYR A 192 8.20 14.62 9.03
N LEU A 193 8.20 13.32 8.73
CA LEU A 193 7.06 12.44 9.01
C LEU A 193 7.14 11.86 10.44
N PRO A 194 6.17 12.14 11.32
CA PRO A 194 6.11 11.51 12.63
C PRO A 194 5.90 10.00 12.51
N VAL A 195 6.60 9.22 13.34
CA VAL A 195 6.54 7.76 13.34
C VAL A 195 6.14 7.25 14.71
N THR A 196 5.15 6.37 14.74
CA THR A 196 4.86 5.46 15.85
C THR A 196 5.20 4.05 15.41
N THR A 197 5.98 3.32 16.20
CA THR A 197 6.34 1.93 15.93
C THR A 197 5.87 1.05 17.07
N GLU A 198 5.31 -0.10 16.71
CA GLU A 198 4.85 -1.13 17.63
C GLU A 198 5.52 -2.45 17.28
N CYS A 199 6.21 -3.02 18.27
CA CYS A 199 6.91 -4.29 18.14
C CYS A 199 6.79 -5.10 19.43
N LEU A 200 6.25 -6.32 19.33
CA LEU A 200 6.19 -7.24 20.45
C LEU A 200 7.56 -7.91 20.64
N THR A 201 8.07 -7.91 21.87
CA THR A 201 9.33 -8.58 22.21
C THR A 201 9.29 -10.05 21.80
N GLY A 202 10.33 -10.48 21.08
CA GLY A 202 10.48 -11.82 20.53
C GLY A 202 9.99 -11.95 19.09
N ASP A 203 9.15 -11.06 18.55
CA ASP A 203 8.78 -11.12 17.13
C ASP A 203 9.98 -10.78 16.25
N MET A 204 10.61 -11.79 15.65
CA MET A 204 11.82 -11.61 14.85
C MET A 204 11.67 -10.66 13.67
N VAL A 205 10.43 -10.40 13.22
CA VAL A 205 10.20 -9.48 12.10
C VAL A 205 10.61 -8.07 12.48
N CYS A 206 10.28 -7.59 13.67
CA CYS A 206 10.57 -6.22 14.10
C CYS A 206 11.52 -6.12 15.30
N ASP A 207 11.65 -7.17 16.09
CA ASP A 207 12.57 -7.24 17.22
C ASP A 207 13.91 -7.75 16.71
N PRO A 208 14.98 -6.96 16.79
CA PRO A 208 16.29 -7.38 16.33
C PRO A 208 16.81 -8.59 17.14
N ASN A 209 16.29 -8.85 18.34
CA ASN A 209 16.64 -10.00 19.16
C ASN A 209 15.58 -11.11 19.12
N GLY A 210 14.55 -10.98 18.28
CA GLY A 210 13.52 -11.99 18.13
C GLY A 210 14.01 -13.26 17.42
N ASP A 211 13.22 -14.30 17.49
CA ASP A 211 13.52 -15.62 16.95
C ASP A 211 12.30 -16.29 16.31
N LEU A 212 12.49 -17.47 15.71
CA LEU A 212 11.41 -18.20 15.05
C LEU A 212 10.26 -18.58 16.00
N PRO A 213 10.51 -19.07 17.23
CA PRO A 213 9.44 -19.27 18.22
C PRO A 213 8.66 -17.99 18.55
N GLY A 214 9.35 -16.87 18.71
CA GLY A 214 8.74 -15.57 18.98
C GLY A 214 7.90 -15.09 17.80
N TYR A 215 8.40 -15.18 16.57
CA TYR A 215 7.61 -14.95 15.35
C TYR A 215 6.31 -15.76 15.35
N ALA A 216 6.40 -17.08 15.54
CA ALA A 216 5.26 -17.97 15.48
C ALA A 216 4.20 -17.67 16.55
N SER A 217 4.61 -17.14 17.71
CA SER A 217 3.71 -16.88 18.85
C SER A 217 3.25 -15.43 18.96
N LYS A 218 3.95 -14.47 18.36
CA LYS A 218 3.70 -13.03 18.52
C LYS A 218 3.25 -12.33 17.25
N HIS A 219 3.73 -12.75 16.08
CA HIS A 219 3.60 -11.93 14.86
C HIS A 219 2.15 -11.61 14.49
N SER A 220 1.22 -12.53 14.76
CA SER A 220 -0.20 -12.38 14.45
C SER A 220 -1.07 -11.90 15.62
N THR A 221 -0.49 -11.57 16.77
CA THR A 221 -1.24 -11.29 18.01
C THR A 221 -1.21 -9.82 18.43
N TYR A 222 -0.78 -8.91 17.56
CA TYR A 222 -0.69 -7.49 17.88
C TYR A 222 -2.06 -6.90 18.18
N THR A 223 -2.17 -6.17 19.29
CA THR A 223 -3.32 -5.35 19.63
C THR A 223 -2.86 -4.01 20.20
N PRO A 224 -3.66 -2.94 20.07
CA PRO A 224 -3.24 -1.61 20.52
C PRO A 224 -2.84 -1.57 22.00
N GLY A 225 -1.65 -1.06 22.29
CA GLY A 225 -1.20 -0.78 23.66
C GLY A 225 -0.53 -1.94 24.38
N GLU A 226 -0.25 -3.06 23.72
CA GLU A 226 0.54 -4.16 24.30
C GLU A 226 2.05 -3.96 24.14
N ALA A 227 2.51 -3.20 23.14
CA ALA A 227 3.92 -2.85 23.01
C ALA A 227 4.32 -1.68 23.93
N GLY A 228 4.70 -2.01 25.17
CA GLY A 228 5.30 -1.04 26.09
C GLY A 228 4.92 -1.19 27.56
N ARG A 229 5.36 -2.30 28.18
CA ARG A 229 5.83 -2.32 29.58
C ARG A 229 7.20 -2.95 29.64
#